data_AF-A0A812RAY4-F1
#
_entry.id   AF-A0A812RAY4-F1
#
_cell.length_a   1.000
_cell.length_b   1.000
_cell.length_c   1.000
_cell.angle_alpha   90.00
_cell.angle_beta   90.00
_cell.angle_gamma   90.00
#
_symmetry.space_group_name_H-M   'P 1'
#
loop_
_entity.id
_entity.type
_entity.pdbx_description
1 polymer ?
#
loop_
_entity_poly.entity_id
_entity_poly.type
_entity_poly.pdbx_seq_one_letter_code
_entity_poly.pdbx_strand_id
1 'polypeptide(L)'
;MTPDSSFATTLSPGLIEASFIEDFLTFKLVTAVKEHQVVLLSGETGCGKSTQVPQLLLDSAPEARILVMQPRRIAATTLAERIAAERCQALGEDVGYQVPFGSRAENARLVFCTLGVPR
;
A
#
# COMPACT_ATOMS: atom_id res chain seq x y z
N MET A 1 5.55 -42.86 -7.61
CA MET A 1 4.78 -41.63 -7.87
C MET A 1 5.57 -40.48 -7.30
N THR A 2 6.45 -39.91 -8.12
CA THR A 2 7.17 -38.67 -7.83
C THR A 2 6.22 -37.49 -8.09
N PRO A 3 6.27 -36.40 -7.32
CA PRO A 3 5.51 -35.20 -7.63
C PRO A 3 5.99 -34.62 -8.97
N ASP A 4 5.04 -34.24 -9.83
CA ASP A 4 5.30 -33.62 -11.13
C ASP A 4 6.16 -32.36 -10.97
N SER A 5 7.30 -32.35 -11.67
CA SER A 5 8.33 -31.33 -11.63
C SER A 5 8.05 -30.13 -12.54
N SER A 6 6.80 -29.67 -12.66
CA SER A 6 6.43 -28.62 -13.61
C SER A 6 6.17 -27.23 -13.02
N PHE A 7 6.62 -26.96 -11.79
CA PHE A 7 6.62 -25.61 -11.20
C PHE A 7 7.99 -24.92 -11.25
N ALA A 8 8.87 -25.32 -12.18
CA ALA A 8 10.02 -24.51 -12.56
C ALA A 8 9.61 -23.60 -13.73
N THR A 9 8.85 -22.54 -13.44
CA THR A 9 8.76 -21.42 -14.39
C THR A 9 10.12 -20.76 -14.42
N THR A 10 10.88 -21.01 -15.48
CA THR A 10 12.11 -20.28 -15.82
C THR A 10 11.80 -18.79 -15.87
N LEU A 11 12.04 -18.08 -14.77
CA LEU A 11 12.01 -16.63 -14.74
C LEU A 11 13.28 -16.13 -15.42
N SER A 12 13.12 -15.38 -16.50
CA SER A 12 14.18 -14.78 -17.29
C SER A 12 15.17 -14.01 -16.38
N PRO A 13 16.48 -14.01 -16.65
CA PRO A 13 17.47 -13.30 -15.82
C PRO A 13 17.12 -11.82 -15.52
N GLY A 14 16.46 -11.12 -16.46
CA GLY A 14 15.99 -9.75 -16.26
C GLY A 14 14.80 -9.60 -15.31
N LEU A 15 14.02 -10.67 -15.07
CA LEU A 15 12.93 -10.67 -14.08
C LEU A 15 13.47 -10.84 -12.65
N ILE A 16 14.59 -11.56 -12.48
CA ILE A 16 15.25 -11.68 -11.18
C ILE A 16 15.84 -10.33 -10.77
N GLU A 17 16.51 -9.61 -11.68
CA GLU A 17 17.03 -8.27 -11.35
C GLU A 17 15.91 -7.27 -11.04
N ALA A 18 14.80 -7.30 -11.80
CA ALA A 18 13.67 -6.41 -11.55
C ALA A 18 12.98 -6.70 -10.21
N SER A 19 12.68 -7.96 -9.88
CA SER A 19 12.10 -8.31 -8.58
C SER A 19 13.08 -8.04 -7.45
N PHE A 20 14.37 -8.32 -7.64
CA PHE A 20 15.39 -8.05 -6.64
C PHE A 20 15.55 -6.56 -6.35
N ILE A 21 15.42 -5.68 -7.35
CA ILE A 21 15.44 -4.24 -7.17
C ILE A 21 14.18 -3.76 -6.43
N GLU A 22 12.99 -4.27 -6.78
CA GLU A 22 11.75 -3.94 -6.07
C GLU A 22 11.77 -4.43 -4.61
N ASP A 23 12.26 -5.65 -4.37
CA ASP A 23 12.44 -6.22 -3.04
C ASP A 23 13.46 -5.42 -2.21
N PHE A 24 14.54 -4.96 -2.85
CA PHE A 24 15.55 -4.13 -2.20
C PHE A 24 15.03 -2.74 -1.84
N LEU A 25 14.26 -2.11 -2.73
CA LEU A 25 13.66 -0.79 -2.48
C LEU A 25 12.58 -0.88 -1.39
N THR A 26 11.80 -1.96 -1.41
CA THR A 26 10.86 -2.36 -0.36
C THR A 26 11.55 -2.49 0.99
N PHE A 27 12.62 -3.28 1.05
CA PHE A 27 13.39 -3.50 2.27
C PHE A 27 13.94 -2.18 2.83
N LYS A 28 14.47 -1.31 1.97
CA LYS A 28 14.96 0.01 2.37
C LYS A 28 13.86 0.90 2.95
N LEU A 29 12.69 0.96 2.32
CA LEU A 29 11.59 1.77 2.82
C LEU A 29 11.09 1.29 4.18
N VAL A 30 10.86 -0.02 4.33
CA VAL A 30 10.37 -0.61 5.58
C VAL A 30 11.39 -0.41 6.70
N THR A 31 12.68 -0.59 6.42
CA THR A 31 13.75 -0.38 7.39
C THR A 31 13.83 1.10 7.81
N ALA A 32 13.80 2.02 6.83
CA ALA A 32 13.84 3.46 7.12
C ALA A 32 12.67 3.90 8.00
N VAL A 33 11.45 3.41 7.74
CA VAL A 33 10.26 3.73 8.56
C VAL A 33 10.35 3.13 9.97
N LYS A 34 11.03 1.99 10.14
CA LYS A 34 11.26 1.38 11.47
C LYS A 34 12.31 2.13 12.28
N GLU A 35 13.37 2.63 11.65
CA GLU A 35 14.51 3.26 12.31
C GLU A 35 14.35 4.77 12.50
N HIS A 36 13.48 5.41 11.72
CA HIS A 36 13.30 6.86 11.74
C HIS A 36 11.85 7.25 11.94
N GLN A 37 11.63 8.19 12.86
CA GLN A 37 10.31 8.76 13.12
C GLN A 37 9.75 9.51 11.90
N VAL A 38 10.61 10.05 11.03
CA VAL A 38 10.24 10.80 9.82
C VAL A 38 11.10 10.33 8.66
N VAL A 39 10.46 9.95 7.56
CA VAL A 39 11.12 9.52 6.31
C VAL A 39 10.59 10.38 5.15
N LEU A 40 11.51 10.97 4.38
CA LEU A 40 11.17 11.66 3.14
C LEU A 40 11.29 10.70 1.97
N LEU A 41 10.16 10.31 1.39
CA LEU A 41 10.12 9.54 0.14
C LEU A 41 9.88 10.47 -1.05
N SER A 42 10.81 10.47 -2.00
CA SER A 42 10.68 11.20 -3.27
C SER A 42 10.56 10.23 -4.44
N GLY A 43 9.80 10.62 -5.45
CA GLY A 43 9.63 9.87 -6.69
C GLY A 43 8.66 10.60 -7.62
N GLU A 44 8.69 10.27 -8.90
CA GLU A 44 7.85 10.92 -9.92
C GLU A 44 6.35 10.61 -9.77
N THR A 45 5.48 11.41 -10.38
CA THR A 45 4.06 11.08 -10.45
C THR A 45 3.87 9.75 -11.18
N GLY A 46 3.05 8.85 -10.63
CA GLY A 46 2.83 7.52 -11.20
C GLY A 46 3.76 6.43 -10.67
N CYS A 47 4.80 6.75 -9.89
CA CYS A 47 5.70 5.75 -9.31
C CYS A 47 5.12 4.95 -8.12
N GLY A 48 3.81 5.03 -7.89
CA GLY A 48 3.13 4.22 -6.86
C GLY A 48 3.16 4.75 -5.43
N LYS A 49 3.58 5.99 -5.16
CA LYS A 49 3.63 6.54 -3.77
C LYS A 49 2.31 6.46 -3.00
N SER A 50 1.19 6.80 -3.64
CA SER A 50 -0.12 6.81 -2.98
C SER A 50 -0.87 5.49 -3.10
N THR A 51 -0.32 4.51 -3.84
CA THR A 51 -0.96 3.22 -4.11
C THR A 51 -0.18 2.06 -3.50
N GLN A 52 1.10 1.91 -3.84
CA GLN A 52 1.93 0.76 -3.44
C GLN A 52 2.56 0.93 -2.06
N VAL A 53 3.07 2.13 -1.74
CA VAL A 53 3.78 2.36 -0.46
C VAL A 53 2.90 2.06 0.78
N PRO A 54 1.62 2.50 0.85
CA PRO A 54 0.78 2.19 2.00
C PRO A 54 0.50 0.69 2.13
N GLN A 55 0.32 -0.01 1.00
CA GLN A 55 0.10 -1.46 0.98
C GLN A 55 1.33 -2.20 1.49
N LEU A 56 2.51 -1.82 0.99
CA LEU A 56 3.79 -2.40 1.41
C LEU A 56 4.04 -2.28 2.91
N LEU A 57 3.79 -1.09 3.46
CA LEU A 57 3.93 -0.82 4.89
C LEU A 57 2.92 -1.61 5.72
N LEU A 58 1.68 -1.75 5.22
CA LEU A 58 0.64 -2.55 5.86
C LEU A 58 1.00 -4.04 5.90
N ASP A 59 1.53 -4.57 4.79
CA ASP A 59 1.95 -5.97 4.68
C ASP A 59 3.16 -6.29 5.56
N SER A 60 4.07 -5.33 5.70
CA SER A 60 5.29 -5.46 6.51
C SER A 60 5.08 -5.29 8.01
N ALA A 61 3.93 -4.74 8.42
CA ALA A 61 3.57 -4.49 9.82
C ALA A 61 2.06 -4.75 10.03
N PRO A 62 1.64 -6.01 10.24
CA PRO A 62 0.22 -6.40 10.30
C PRO A 62 -0.59 -5.68 11.38
N GLU A 63 0.05 -5.26 12.47
CA GLU A 63 -0.60 -4.54 13.57
C GLU A 63 -0.63 -3.01 13.35
N ALA A 64 0.02 -2.51 12.30
CA ALA A 64 0.07 -1.08 12.03
C ALA A 64 -1.27 -0.56 11.50
N ARG A 65 -1.60 0.67 11.90
CA ARG A 65 -2.65 1.46 11.28
C ARG A 65 -2.02 2.61 10.52
N ILE A 66 -2.41 2.78 9.27
CA ILE A 66 -1.85 3.73 8.33
C ILE A 66 -2.93 4.72 7.92
N LEU A 67 -2.65 5.99 8.15
CA LEU A 67 -3.47 7.10 7.67
C LEU A 67 -2.77 7.75 6.48
N VAL A 68 -3.40 7.72 5.32
CA VAL A 68 -2.87 8.33 4.10
C VAL A 68 -3.62 9.62 3.82
N MET A 69 -2.89 10.72 3.96
CA MET A 69 -3.44 12.04 3.72
C MET A 69 -3.47 12.37 2.23
N GLN A 70 -4.62 12.85 1.75
CA GLN A 70 -4.82 13.30 0.38
C GLN A 70 -5.32 14.76 0.35
N PRO A 71 -4.88 15.58 -0.61
CA PRO A 71 -5.32 16.97 -0.71
C PRO A 71 -6.76 17.11 -1.24
N ARG A 72 -7.32 16.08 -1.86
CA ARG A 72 -8.64 16.12 -2.51
C ARG A 72 -9.49 14.93 -2.10
N ARG A 73 -10.78 15.18 -1.85
CA ARG A 73 -11.76 14.13 -1.49
C ARG A 73 -11.86 13.03 -2.54
N ILE A 74 -11.89 13.40 -3.81
CA ILE A 74 -11.96 12.43 -4.91
C ILE A 74 -10.75 11.49 -4.89
N ALA A 75 -9.54 12.01 -4.62
CA ALA A 75 -8.34 11.18 -4.53
C ALA A 75 -8.40 10.21 -3.36
N ALA A 76 -8.84 10.64 -2.17
CA ALA A 76 -8.99 9.76 -1.02
C ALA A 76 -9.99 8.62 -1.29
N THR A 77 -11.15 8.97 -1.86
CA THR A 77 -12.22 8.01 -2.14
C THR A 77 -11.79 6.99 -3.20
N THR A 78 -11.25 7.46 -4.34
CA THR A 78 -10.88 6.57 -5.45
C THR A 78 -9.66 5.73 -5.15
N LEU A 79 -8.70 6.22 -4.35
CA LEU A 79 -7.55 5.43 -3.91
C LEU A 79 -7.99 4.31 -2.97
N ALA A 80 -8.89 4.59 -2.01
CA ALA A 80 -9.41 3.56 -1.12
C ALA A 80 -10.17 2.47 -1.88
N GLU A 81 -11.05 2.85 -2.81
CA GLU A 81 -11.77 1.92 -3.69
C GLU A 81 -10.82 1.07 -4.53
N ARG A 82 -9.85 1.73 -5.19
CA ARG A 82 -8.86 1.06 -6.02
C ARG A 82 -8.03 0.07 -5.22
N ILE A 83 -7.52 0.46 -4.05
CA ILE A 83 -6.64 -0.39 -3.24
C ILE A 83 -7.41 -1.54 -2.61
N ALA A 84 -8.66 -1.32 -2.16
CA ALA A 84 -9.52 -2.42 -1.72
C ALA A 84 -9.69 -3.47 -2.84
N ALA A 85 -9.92 -3.01 -4.08
CA ALA A 85 -10.02 -3.89 -5.24
C ALA A 85 -8.69 -4.60 -5.58
N GLU A 86 -7.55 -3.89 -5.56
CA GLU A 86 -6.22 -4.48 -5.76
C GLU A 86 -5.90 -5.56 -4.71
N ARG A 87 -6.40 -5.40 -3.48
CA ARG A 87 -6.23 -6.37 -2.37
C ARG A 87 -7.32 -7.44 -2.33
N CYS A 88 -8.21 -7.49 -3.32
CA CYS A 88 -9.34 -8.42 -3.38
C CYS A 88 -10.22 -8.42 -2.11
N GLN A 89 -10.40 -7.24 -1.50
CA GLN A 89 -11.18 -7.05 -0.27
C GLN A 89 -12.35 -6.11 -0.52
N ALA A 90 -13.39 -6.23 0.29
CA ALA A 90 -14.47 -5.26 0.21
C ALA A 90 -14.01 -3.92 0.80
N LEU A 91 -14.36 -2.81 0.13
CA LEU A 91 -14.13 -1.50 0.70
C LEU A 91 -14.82 -1.43 2.07
N GLY A 92 -14.03 -1.12 3.08
CA GLY A 92 -14.46 -1.01 4.45
C GLY A 92 -14.13 -2.19 5.36
N GLU A 93 -13.49 -3.23 4.86
CA GLU A 93 -12.95 -4.30 5.70
C GLU A 93 -11.60 -3.87 6.29
N ASP A 94 -10.59 -3.77 5.43
CA ASP A 94 -9.21 -3.47 5.82
C ASP A 94 -8.67 -2.16 5.23
N VAL A 95 -9.37 -1.67 4.21
CA VAL A 95 -9.09 -0.40 3.52
C VAL A 95 -10.36 0.45 3.55
N GLY A 96 -10.21 1.72 3.91
CA GLY A 96 -11.32 2.66 4.05
C GLY A 96 -10.94 4.09 3.70
N TYR A 97 -11.90 5.00 3.82
CA TYR A 97 -11.66 6.43 3.70
C TYR A 97 -12.49 7.24 4.70
N GLN A 98 -12.00 8.42 5.04
CA GLN A 98 -12.68 9.39 5.87
C GLN A 98 -12.53 10.78 5.27
N VAL A 99 -13.62 11.36 4.77
CA VAL A 99 -13.62 12.67 4.11
C VAL A 99 -14.81 13.51 4.59
N PRO A 100 -14.81 14.84 4.41
CA PRO A 100 -15.97 15.64 4.74
C PRO A 100 -17.22 15.13 4.02
N PHE A 101 -18.28 14.93 4.80
CA PHE A 101 -19.59 14.47 4.33
C PHE A 101 -19.58 13.06 3.73
N GLY A 102 -18.65 12.19 4.16
CA GLY A 102 -18.68 10.77 3.85
C GLY A 102 -17.51 9.99 4.44
N SER A 103 -17.80 8.89 5.13
CA SER A 103 -16.78 7.98 5.60
C SER A 103 -17.20 6.53 5.38
N ARG A 104 -16.21 5.67 5.23
CA ARG A 104 -16.39 4.23 5.14
C ARG A 104 -15.22 3.52 5.79
N ALA A 105 -15.53 2.78 6.85
CA ALA A 105 -14.58 2.07 7.71
C ALA A 105 -13.42 2.91 8.22
N GLU A 106 -13.77 3.86 9.10
CA GLU A 106 -12.79 4.67 9.84
C GLU A 106 -11.88 3.80 10.73
N ASN A 107 -12.31 2.58 11.07
CA ASN A 107 -11.56 1.61 11.85
C ASN A 107 -10.71 0.64 11.01
N ALA A 108 -10.69 0.79 9.69
CA ALA A 108 -9.82 0.01 8.81
C ALA A 108 -8.34 0.23 9.15
N ARG A 109 -7.48 -0.73 8.81
CA ARG A 109 -6.03 -0.56 9.05
C ARG A 109 -5.41 0.44 8.10
N LEU A 110 -5.93 0.57 6.88
CA LEU A 110 -5.50 1.59 5.91
C LEU A 110 -6.64 2.56 5.61
N VAL A 111 -6.51 3.81 6.04
CA VAL A 111 -7.54 4.85 5.85
C VAL A 111 -6.99 6.00 5.01
N PHE A 112 -7.70 6.34 3.94
CA PHE A 112 -7.43 7.55 3.15
C PHE A 112 -8.26 8.73 3.64
N CYS A 113 -7.65 9.88 3.91
CA CYS A 113 -8.37 11.03 4.46
C CYS A 113 -8.01 12.36 3.80
N THR A 114 -8.78 13.40 4.10
CA THR A 114 -8.50 14.79 3.70
C THR A 114 -8.43 15.74 4.89
N LEU A 115 -7.98 16.98 4.67
CA LEU A 115 -7.90 17.99 5.75
C LEU A 115 -9.30 18.30 6.28
N GLY A 116 -9.41 18.51 7.59
CA GLY A 116 -10.65 18.96 8.24
C GLY A 116 -11.66 17.86 8.56
N VAL A 117 -11.28 16.59 8.49
CA VAL A 117 -12.10 15.47 8.97
C VAL A 117 -12.09 15.47 10.50
N PRO A 118 -13.24 15.58 11.19
CA PRO A 118 -13.30 15.55 12.65
C PRO A 118 -12.89 14.17 13.17
N ARG A 119 -12.15 14.17 14.29
CA ARG A 119 -11.79 12.94 15.03
C ARG A 119 -13.01 12.28 15.67
#